data_AF-A0A926MVV3-F1
#
_entry.id   AF-A0A926MVV3-F1
#
_cell.length_a   1.000
_cell.length_b   1.000
_cell.length_c   1.000
_cell.angle_alpha   90.00
_cell.angle_beta   90.00
_cell.angle_gamma   90.00
#
_symmetry.space_group_name_H-M   'P 1'
#
loop_
_entity.id
_entity.type
_entity.pdbx_description
1 polymer ?
#
loop_
_entity_poly.entity_id
_entity_poly.type
_entity_poly.pdbx_seq_one_letter_code
_entity_poly.pdbx_strand_id
1 'polypeptide(L)'
;MCFSDRLIFFLLHFAFVLKVYKNEDNSKLLQEIYDFNFRQLELSIREIGYGDQSINKKMKDYINLFHAIVSDIHFWDDYSNIEKKNKITNILGNFEKIDYLVDYFNDFKEDLSKKNLNYFLKGVKSS
;
A
#
# COMPACT_ATOMS: atom_id res chain seq x y z
N MET A 1 -5.18 -5.66 -16.77
CA MET A 1 -4.77 -5.50 -15.37
C MET A 1 -5.47 -6.57 -14.54
N CYS A 2 -4.70 -7.50 -14.00
CA CYS A 2 -5.18 -8.62 -13.18
C CYS A 2 -5.66 -8.13 -11.80
N PHE A 3 -6.44 -8.94 -11.09
CA PHE A 3 -6.81 -8.69 -9.69
C PHE A 3 -5.57 -8.47 -8.81
N SER A 4 -4.52 -9.26 -9.02
CA SER A 4 -3.23 -9.13 -8.32
C SER A 4 -2.57 -7.79 -8.56
N ASP A 5 -2.57 -7.26 -9.79
CA ASP A 5 -1.96 -5.97 -10.10
C ASP A 5 -2.66 -4.84 -9.32
N ARG A 6 -4.00 -4.82 -9.33
CA ARG A 6 -4.78 -3.82 -8.59
C ARG A 6 -4.50 -3.87 -7.09
N LEU A 7 -4.34 -5.08 -6.55
CA LEU A 7 -3.99 -5.28 -5.15
C LEU A 7 -2.59 -4.73 -4.84
N ILE A 8 -1.58 -5.00 -5.67
CA ILE A 8 -0.22 -4.49 -5.45
C ILE A 8 -0.20 -2.96 -5.51
N PHE A 9 -0.92 -2.35 -6.45
CA PHE A 9 -1.08 -0.90 -6.50
C PHE A 9 -1.74 -0.37 -5.23
N PHE A 10 -2.80 -1.01 -4.74
CA PHE A 10 -3.44 -0.64 -3.48
C PHE A 10 -2.45 -0.72 -2.30
N LEU A 11 -1.68 -1.80 -2.19
CA LEU A 11 -0.67 -1.99 -1.15
C LEU A 11 0.42 -0.91 -1.20
N LEU A 12 0.87 -0.50 -2.39
CA LEU A 12 1.80 0.61 -2.56
C LEU A 12 1.24 1.93 -2.03
N HIS A 13 0.01 2.30 -2.43
CA HIS A 13 -0.63 3.51 -1.92
C HIS A 13 -0.81 3.45 -0.41
N PHE A 14 -1.24 2.30 0.12
CA PHE A 14 -1.41 2.11 1.55
C PHE A 14 -0.10 2.26 2.32
N ALA A 15 1.02 1.76 1.79
CA ALA A 15 2.34 1.94 2.39
C ALA A 15 2.76 3.43 2.46
N PHE A 16 2.46 4.24 1.43
CA PHE A 16 2.70 5.69 1.47
C PHE A 16 1.83 6.40 2.51
N VAL A 17 0.55 6.03 2.61
CA VAL A 17 -0.36 6.54 3.65
C VAL A 17 0.18 6.22 5.03
N LEU A 18 0.58 4.97 5.29
CA LEU A 18 1.19 4.57 6.55
C LEU A 18 2.44 5.41 6.83
N LYS A 19 3.36 5.55 5.86
CA LYS A 19 4.59 6.34 6.03
C LYS A 19 4.30 7.79 6.41
N VAL A 20 3.43 8.47 5.66
CA VAL A 20 3.18 9.91 5.84
C VAL A 20 2.46 10.20 7.16
N TYR A 21 1.52 9.35 7.57
CA TYR A 21 0.73 9.59 8.78
C TYR A 21 1.27 8.90 10.03
N LYS A 22 2.38 8.16 9.95
CA LYS A 22 3.02 7.49 11.09
C LYS A 22 3.52 8.52 12.10
N ASN A 23 2.69 8.80 13.10
CA ASN A 23 3.03 9.55 14.30
C ASN A 23 2.36 8.89 15.53
N GLU A 24 2.73 9.32 16.73
CA GLU A 24 2.24 8.72 17.97
C GLU A 24 0.70 8.83 18.09
N ASP A 25 0.13 9.97 17.68
CA ASP A 25 -1.31 10.24 17.73
C ASP A 25 -2.13 9.32 16.83
N ASN A 26 -1.60 8.99 15.64
CA ASN A 26 -2.27 8.16 14.65
C ASN A 26 -1.91 6.67 14.76
N SER A 27 -0.94 6.29 15.61
CA SER A 27 -0.43 4.91 15.69
C SER A 27 -1.54 3.87 15.85
N LYS A 28 -2.48 4.10 16.78
CA LYS A 28 -3.64 3.21 16.99
C LYS A 28 -4.57 3.16 15.78
N LEU A 29 -4.89 4.32 15.21
CA LEU A 29 -5.77 4.42 14.05
C LEU A 29 -5.17 3.75 12.81
N LEU A 30 -3.85 3.87 12.59
CA LEU A 30 -3.17 3.21 11.49
C LEU A 30 -3.13 1.69 11.68
N GLN A 31 -3.00 1.21 12.92
CA GLN A 31 -3.12 -0.22 13.25
C GLN A 31 -4.54 -0.73 12.96
N GLU A 32 -5.58 0.01 13.37
CA GLU A 32 -6.98 -0.35 13.07
C GLU A 32 -7.26 -0.40 11.56
N ILE A 33 -6.75 0.58 10.80
CA ILE A 33 -6.87 0.61 9.33
C ILE A 33 -6.10 -0.57 8.72
N TYR A 34 -4.91 -0.88 9.21
CA TYR A 34 -4.12 -2.03 8.77
C TYR A 34 -4.90 -3.34 8.98
N ASP A 35 -5.34 -3.60 10.21
CA ASP A 35 -6.07 -4.82 10.56
C ASP A 35 -7.37 -4.95 9.76
N PHE A 36 -8.10 -3.84 9.58
CA PHE A 36 -9.30 -3.81 8.76
C PHE A 36 -9.01 -4.20 7.31
N ASN A 37 -8.00 -3.60 6.66
CA ASN A 37 -7.69 -3.88 5.26
C ASN A 37 -7.27 -5.33 5.03
N PHE A 38 -6.42 -5.90 5.90
CA PHE A 38 -6.00 -7.29 5.77
C PHE A 38 -7.14 -8.28 6.04
N ARG A 39 -8.04 -7.95 6.97
CA ARG A 39 -9.27 -8.73 7.17
C ARG A 39 -10.18 -8.70 5.95
N GLN A 40 -10.36 -7.55 5.31
CA GLN A 40 -11.13 -7.46 4.06
C GLN A 40 -10.47 -8.26 2.94
N LEU A 41 -9.14 -8.19 2.81
CA LEU A 41 -8.40 -8.98 1.84
C LEU A 41 -8.60 -10.49 2.02
N GLU A 42 -8.54 -10.96 3.27
CA GLU A 42 -8.80 -12.37 3.60
C GLU A 42 -10.21 -12.79 3.17
N LEU A 43 -11.22 -11.98 3.50
CA LEU A 43 -12.60 -12.24 3.12
C LEU A 43 -12.77 -12.30 1.60
N SER A 44 -12.20 -11.34 0.86
CA SER A 44 -12.23 -11.35 -0.61
C SER A 44 -11.58 -12.60 -1.21
N ILE A 45 -10.45 -13.07 -0.66
CA ILE A 45 -9.80 -14.31 -1.13
C ILE A 45 -10.68 -15.52 -0.80
N ARG A 46 -11.36 -15.53 0.35
CA ARG A 46 -12.28 -16.60 0.75
C ARG A 46 -13.50 -16.67 -0.17
N GLU A 47 -14.06 -15.52 -0.56
CA GLU A 47 -15.21 -15.43 -1.47
C GLU A 47 -14.90 -15.96 -2.89
N ILE A 48 -13.64 -15.91 -3.33
CA ILE A 48 -13.19 -16.45 -4.63
C ILE A 48 -13.16 -18.00 -4.62
N GLY A 49 -13.38 -18.65 -3.48
CA GLY A 49 -13.55 -20.10 -3.38
C GLY A 49 -12.25 -20.89 -3.20
N TYR A 50 -11.18 -20.26 -2.68
CA TYR A 50 -9.98 -20.99 -2.27
C TYR A 50 -10.25 -21.80 -0.99
N GLY A 51 -9.73 -23.03 -0.91
CA GLY A 51 -9.81 -23.82 0.33
C GLY A 51 -8.97 -23.22 1.46
N ASP A 52 -9.34 -23.45 2.73
CA ASP A 52 -8.74 -22.81 3.92
C ASP A 52 -7.20 -22.87 3.97
N GLN A 53 -6.59 -23.99 3.57
CA GLN A 53 -5.13 -24.11 3.50
C GLN A 53 -4.50 -23.18 2.46
N SER A 54 -5.17 -22.98 1.32
CA SER A 54 -4.70 -22.08 0.25
C SER A 54 -4.85 -20.61 0.67
N ILE A 55 -5.91 -20.26 1.42
CA ILE A 55 -6.13 -18.92 1.96
C ILE A 55 -4.99 -18.54 2.91
N ASN A 56 -4.70 -19.40 3.89
CA ASN A 56 -3.65 -19.13 4.88
C ASN A 56 -2.27 -18.91 4.23
N LYS A 57 -1.95 -19.67 3.19
CA LYS A 57 -0.71 -19.49 2.43
C LYS A 57 -0.69 -18.15 1.70
N LYS A 58 -1.74 -17.84 0.94
CA LYS A 58 -1.86 -16.58 0.20
C LYS A 58 -1.83 -15.35 1.09
N MET A 59 -2.53 -15.39 2.23
CA MET A 59 -2.51 -14.29 3.20
C MET A 59 -1.11 -14.02 3.73
N LYS A 60 -0.35 -15.07 4.07
CA LYS A 60 1.06 -14.93 4.48
C LYS A 60 1.90 -14.32 3.37
N ASP A 61 1.71 -14.75 2.13
CA ASP A 61 2.44 -14.20 0.98
C ASP A 61 2.14 -12.69 0.79
N TYR A 62 0.87 -12.27 0.92
CA TYR A 62 0.48 -10.85 0.83
C TYR A 62 0.98 -10.00 1.99
N ILE A 63 0.95 -10.53 3.22
CA ILE A 63 1.49 -9.84 4.40
C ILE A 63 3.01 -9.64 4.22
N ASN A 64 3.74 -10.68 3.82
CA ASN A 64 5.18 -10.61 3.58
C ASN A 64 5.52 -9.61 2.47
N LEU A 65 4.76 -9.62 1.37
CA LEU A 65 4.90 -8.65 0.29
C LEU A 65 4.66 -7.22 0.80
N PHE A 66 3.61 -7.01 1.60
CA PHE A 66 3.31 -5.69 2.15
C PHE A 66 4.41 -5.20 3.10
N HIS A 67 4.95 -6.06 3.96
CA HIS A 67 6.08 -5.69 4.82
C HIS A 67 7.32 -5.30 4.00
N ALA A 68 7.61 -6.01 2.91
CA ALA A 68 8.69 -5.65 2.00
C ALA A 68 8.45 -4.27 1.36
N ILE A 69 7.22 -4.02 0.88
CA ILE A 69 6.83 -2.71 0.33
C ILE A 69 6.99 -1.61 1.39
N VAL A 70 6.45 -1.79 2.60
CA VAL A 70 6.55 -0.79 3.67
C VAL A 70 8.01 -0.49 4.01
N SER A 71 8.88 -1.50 4.03
CA SER A 71 10.31 -1.33 4.24
C SER A 71 10.95 -0.48 3.13
N ASP A 72 10.63 -0.76 1.87
CA ASP A 72 11.13 0.03 0.74
C ASP A 72 10.61 1.48 0.80
N ILE A 73 9.32 1.67 1.05
CA ILE A 73 8.71 3.00 1.11
C ILE A 73 9.22 3.79 2.32
N HIS A 74 9.59 3.13 3.42
CA HIS A 74 10.18 3.78 4.60
C HIS A 74 11.40 4.63 4.22
N PHE A 75 12.32 4.08 3.41
CA PHE A 75 13.53 4.74 2.92
C PHE A 75 13.33 5.52 1.60
N TRP A 76 12.09 5.70 1.15
CA TRP A 76 11.80 6.34 -0.15
C TRP A 76 12.47 7.69 -0.36
N ASP A 77 12.65 8.48 0.70
CA ASP A 77 13.24 9.83 0.60
C ASP A 77 14.77 9.81 0.55
N ASP A 78 15.38 8.70 0.97
CA ASP A 78 16.82 8.47 0.94
C ASP A 78 17.29 7.91 -0.41
N TYR A 79 16.35 7.38 -1.21
CA TYR A 79 16.64 6.80 -2.52
C TYR A 79 16.79 7.85 -3.61
N SER A 80 17.81 7.65 -4.44
CA SER A 80 17.94 8.31 -5.74
C SER A 80 16.78 7.94 -6.68
N ASN A 81 16.56 8.73 -7.72
CA ASN A 81 15.52 8.44 -8.70
C ASN A 81 15.71 7.06 -9.37
N ILE A 82 16.97 6.63 -9.59
CA ILE A 82 17.28 5.32 -10.15
C ILE A 82 16.86 4.19 -9.19
N GLU A 83 17.16 4.35 -7.90
CA GLU A 83 16.75 3.38 -6.87
C GLU A 83 15.23 3.30 -6.75
N LYS A 84 14.53 4.45 -6.75
CA LYS A 84 13.06 4.50 -6.77
C LYS A 84 12.47 3.72 -7.93
N LYS A 85 13.00 3.92 -9.15
CA LYS A 85 12.57 3.15 -10.34
C LYS A 85 12.79 1.66 -10.14
N ASN A 86 13.97 1.25 -9.66
CA ASN A 86 14.27 -0.16 -9.40
C ASN A 86 13.32 -0.78 -8.37
N LYS A 87 12.98 -0.06 -7.29
CA LYS A 87 12.01 -0.53 -6.29
C LYS A 87 10.62 -0.71 -6.88
N ILE A 88 10.12 0.28 -7.62
CA ILE A 88 8.81 0.18 -8.27
C ILE A 88 8.77 -0.95 -9.31
N THR A 89 9.83 -1.13 -10.10
CA THR A 89 9.96 -2.25 -11.05
C THR A 89 9.94 -3.60 -10.34
N ASN A 90 10.63 -3.74 -9.22
CA ASN A 90 10.64 -4.99 -8.45
C ASN A 90 9.27 -5.34 -7.87
N ILE A 91 8.45 -4.33 -7.55
CA ILE A 91 7.12 -4.52 -6.93
C ILE A 91 6.03 -4.75 -7.99
N LEU A 92 6.02 -3.97 -9.08
CA LEU A 92 4.97 -3.98 -10.11
C LEU A 92 5.33 -4.77 -11.38
N GLY A 93 6.57 -5.26 -11.49
CA GLY A 93 7.10 -5.84 -12.72
C GLY A 93 7.47 -4.78 -13.76
N ASN A 94 7.86 -5.22 -14.97
CA ASN A 94 8.18 -4.34 -16.10
C ASN A 94 6.94 -3.58 -16.57
N PHE A 95 6.62 -2.50 -15.88
CA PHE A 95 5.64 -1.52 -16.32
C PHE A 95 6.30 -0.61 -17.36
N GLU A 96 5.67 -0.36 -18.51
CA GLU A 96 6.28 0.46 -19.57
C GLU A 96 6.47 1.95 -19.17
N LYS A 97 5.95 2.36 -18.00
CA LYS A 97 5.89 3.76 -17.54
C LYS A 97 6.39 3.93 -16.10
N ILE A 98 7.49 3.27 -15.73
CA ILE A 98 8.06 3.37 -14.37
C ILE A 98 8.42 4.82 -14.01
N ASP A 99 8.96 5.60 -14.94
CA ASP A 99 9.26 7.02 -14.71
C ASP A 99 8.04 7.80 -14.23
N TYR A 100 6.93 7.68 -14.97
CA TYR A 100 5.66 8.30 -14.62
C TYR A 100 5.13 7.82 -13.26
N LEU A 101 5.31 6.54 -12.93
CA LEU A 101 4.88 6.00 -11.64
C LEU A 101 5.69 6.57 -10.47
N VAL A 102 7.00 6.72 -10.64
CA VAL A 102 7.85 7.34 -9.60
C VAL A 102 7.43 8.78 -9.37
N ASP A 103 7.21 9.55 -10.44
CA ASP A 103 6.74 10.94 -10.34
C ASP A 103 5.36 11.01 -9.67
N TYR A 104 4.42 10.18 -10.12
CA TYR A 104 3.09 10.05 -9.51
C TYR A 104 3.16 9.76 -8.01
N PHE A 105 4.01 8.84 -7.56
CA PHE A 105 4.13 8.51 -6.14
C PHE A 105 4.85 9.60 -5.33
N ASN A 106 5.77 10.36 -5.94
CA ASN A 106 6.35 11.54 -5.31
C ASN A 106 5.28 12.62 -5.09
N ASP A 107 4.49 12.93 -6.11
CA ASP A 107 3.39 13.88 -6.05
C ASP A 107 2.32 13.44 -5.04
N PHE A 108 1.96 12.16 -5.06
CA PHE A 108 1.01 11.57 -4.11
C PHE A 108 1.48 11.72 -2.66
N LYS A 109 2.76 11.42 -2.38
CA LYS A 109 3.35 11.61 -1.04
C LYS A 109 3.28 13.07 -0.61
N GLU A 110 3.60 14.01 -1.51
CA GLU A 110 3.53 15.44 -1.23
C GLU A 110 2.08 15.86 -0.92
N ASP A 111 1.10 15.40 -1.70
CA ASP A 111 -0.32 15.66 -1.49
C ASP A 111 -0.86 15.09 -0.17
N LEU A 112 -0.39 13.90 0.23
CA LEU A 112 -0.69 13.33 1.54
C LEU A 112 -0.17 14.22 2.67
N SER A 113 1.05 14.76 2.54
CA SER A 113 1.65 15.61 3.58
C SER A 113 0.91 16.93 3.81
N LYS A 114 0.21 17.44 2.78
CA LYS A 114 -0.55 18.70 2.82
C LYS A 114 -1.91 18.57 3.52
N LYS A 115 -2.41 17.35 3.73
CA LYS A 115 -3.76 17.08 4.26
C LYS A 115 -3.65 16.37 5.60
N ASN A 116 -4.46 16.76 6.58
CA ASN A 116 -4.59 15.99 7.82
C ASN A 116 -5.36 14.69 7.55
N LEU A 117 -4.98 13.60 8.22
CA LEU A 117 -5.66 12.28 8.11
C LEU A 117 -7.18 12.39 8.33
N ASN A 118 -7.61 13.29 9.23
CA ASN A 118 -9.02 13.61 9.48
C ASN A 118 -9.76 14.21 8.28
N TYR A 119 -9.07 14.87 7.35
CA TYR A 119 -9.67 15.34 6.10
C TYR A 119 -9.94 14.18 5.13
N PHE A 120 -9.03 13.20 5.04
CA PHE A 120 -9.23 11.99 4.25
C PHE A 120 -10.38 11.11 4.79
N LEU A 121 -10.50 10.97 6.12
CA LEU A 121 -11.56 10.16 6.73
C LEU A 121 -12.94 10.86 6.73
N LYS A 122 -13.00 12.19 6.72
CA LYS A 122 -14.28 12.94 6.64
C LYS A 122 -14.99 12.77 5.29
N GLY A 123 -14.25 12.51 4.21
CA GLY A 123 -14.84 12.23 2.89
C GLY A 123 -15.68 10.94 2.85
N VAL A 124 -15.47 10.00 3.78
CA VAL A 124 -16.19 8.72 3.83
C VAL A 124 -17.43 8.78 4.76
N LYS A 125 -17.49 9.76 5.67
CA LYS A 125 -18.66 9.95 6.56
C LYS A 125 -19.76 10.84 5.96
N SER A 126 -19.65 11.22 4.70
CA SER A 126 -20.64 12.04 3.99
C SER A 126 -21.02 11.42 2.65
N SER A 127 -21.64 10.24 2.68
CA SER A 127 -22.49 9.70 1.62
C SER A 127 -23.48 8.71 2.22
#